data_AF-A0A352SMW5-F1
#
_entry.id   AF-A0A352SMW5-F1
#
_cell.length_a   1.000
_cell.length_b   1.000
_cell.length_c   1.000
_cell.angle_alpha   90.00
_cell.angle_beta   90.00
_cell.angle_gamma   90.00
#
_symmetry.space_group_name_H-M   'P 1'
#
loop_
_entity.id
_entity.type
_entity.pdbx_description
1 polymer ?
#
loop_
_entity_poly.entity_id
_entity_poly.type
_entity_poly.pdbx_seq_one_letter_code
_entity_poly.pdbx_strand_id
1 'polypeptide(L)'
;IGLPLPPIPDENIEPPPIKERNLLNILVNAQGLVLLDETPSSITEVKQKVKDFITNCEPGNPCVENLSEDPTDAIISIKTDRQTPYNIYINMLDEVIGAYNELRDEEARALYGVPFNALEETSEQYQSIAKDVYPKKISIAEPDEGNS
;
A
#
# COMPACT_ATOMS: atom_id res chain seq x y z
N ILE A 1 -26.45 28.87 -3.10
CA ILE A 1 -26.08 28.45 -4.47
C ILE A 1 -25.42 27.09 -4.30
N GLY A 2 -26.04 26.01 -4.78
CA GLY A 2 -25.56 24.65 -4.59
C GLY A 2 -24.49 24.29 -5.62
N LEU A 3 -23.35 23.76 -5.18
CA LEU A 3 -22.33 23.19 -6.05
C LEU A 3 -22.88 21.92 -6.70
N PRO A 4 -22.89 21.79 -8.03
CA PRO A 4 -23.27 20.54 -8.67
C PRO A 4 -22.26 19.44 -8.32
N LEU A 5 -22.75 18.22 -8.13
CA LEU A 5 -21.88 17.06 -7.96
C LEU A 5 -21.06 16.87 -9.24
N PRO A 6 -19.76 16.52 -9.13
CA PRO A 6 -18.98 16.13 -10.30
C PRO A 6 -19.67 14.94 -10.99
N PRO A 7 -19.62 14.88 -12.33
CA PRO A 7 -20.20 13.76 -13.07
C PRO A 7 -19.62 12.44 -12.55
N ILE A 8 -20.49 11.46 -12.34
CA ILE A 8 -20.07 10.09 -12.04
C ILE A 8 -19.26 9.63 -13.26
N PRO A 9 -18.02 9.15 -13.10
CA PRO A 9 -17.25 8.56 -14.18
C PRO A 9 -18.09 7.50 -14.88
N ASP A 10 -18.08 7.49 -16.22
CA ASP A 10 -18.82 6.51 -17.01
C ASP A 10 -18.42 5.09 -16.58
N GLU A 11 -19.38 4.29 -16.09
CA GLU A 11 -19.14 2.93 -15.56
C GLU A 11 -18.54 1.99 -16.61
N ASN A 12 -18.55 2.37 -17.90
CA ASN A 12 -17.93 1.65 -19.01
C ASN A 12 -16.44 1.94 -19.24
N ILE A 13 -15.80 2.78 -18.42
CA ILE A 13 -14.33 2.88 -18.46
C ILE A 13 -13.78 1.71 -17.63
N GLU A 14 -13.43 0.62 -18.30
CA GLU A 14 -12.61 -0.40 -17.66
C GLU A 14 -11.33 0.27 -17.15
N PRO A 15 -11.03 0.17 -15.84
CA PRO A 15 -9.78 0.69 -15.32
C PRO A 15 -8.63 0.06 -16.11
N PRO A 16 -7.57 0.83 -16.43
CA PRO A 16 -6.45 0.31 -17.19
C PRO A 16 -5.95 -0.99 -16.55
N PRO A 17 -5.60 -2.01 -17.34
CA PRO A 17 -5.20 -3.31 -16.81
C PRO A 17 -4.01 -3.14 -15.86
N ILE A 18 -4.20 -3.52 -14.60
CA ILE A 18 -3.15 -3.52 -13.59
C ILE A 18 -2.24 -4.72 -13.88
N LYS A 19 -0.93 -4.50 -13.98
CA LYS A 19 0.05 -5.60 -14.09
C LYS A 19 0.05 -6.39 -12.78
N GLU A 20 -0.03 -7.72 -12.84
CA GLU A 20 -0.08 -8.57 -11.63
C GLU A 20 1.08 -8.29 -10.66
N ARG A 21 2.31 -8.10 -11.18
CA ARG A 21 3.48 -7.77 -10.35
C ARG A 21 3.41 -6.43 -9.62
N ASN A 22 2.48 -5.54 -9.99
CA ASN A 22 2.24 -4.27 -9.29
C ASN A 22 1.16 -4.44 -8.20
N LEU A 23 0.69 -5.67 -7.95
CA LEU A 23 -0.29 -5.99 -6.91
C LEU A 23 0.35 -6.94 -5.88
N LEU A 24 0.54 -6.45 -4.65
CA LEU A 24 0.92 -7.28 -3.50
C LEU A 24 -0.34 -7.73 -2.76
N ASN A 25 -0.58 -9.04 -2.70
CA ASN A 25 -1.71 -9.62 -1.99
C ASN A 25 -1.31 -10.01 -0.57
N ILE A 26 -1.96 -9.40 0.42
CA ILE A 26 -1.84 -9.75 1.83
C ILE A 26 -3.12 -10.45 2.26
N LEU A 27 -3.01 -11.74 2.58
CA LEU A 27 -4.13 -12.54 3.07
C LEU A 27 -3.92 -12.88 4.54
N VAL A 28 -4.94 -12.68 5.37
CA VAL A 28 -4.93 -13.12 6.77
C VAL A 28 -6.09 -14.08 6.99
N ASN A 29 -5.79 -15.30 7.43
CA ASN A 29 -6.83 -16.30 7.67
C ASN A 29 -7.37 -16.25 9.11
N ALA A 30 -8.38 -17.09 9.39
CA ALA A 30 -9.03 -17.20 10.69
C ALA A 30 -8.07 -17.52 11.86
N GLN A 31 -6.94 -18.19 11.58
CA GLN A 31 -5.92 -18.52 12.59
C GLN A 31 -4.91 -17.39 12.80
N GLY A 32 -5.04 -16.27 12.08
CA GLY A 32 -4.10 -15.15 12.11
C GLY A 32 -2.80 -15.43 11.35
N LEU A 33 -2.77 -16.44 10.48
CA LEU A 33 -1.64 -16.68 9.59
C LEU A 33 -1.68 -15.68 8.43
N VAL A 34 -0.53 -15.09 8.12
CA VAL A 34 -0.37 -14.10 7.06
C VAL A 34 0.29 -14.74 5.84
N LEU A 35 -0.29 -14.54 4.67
CA LEU A 35 0.31 -14.87 3.37
C LEU A 35 0.57 -13.56 2.61
N LEU A 36 1.76 -13.44 2.02
CA LEU A 36 2.12 -12.39 1.08
C LEU A 36 2.37 -13.05 -0.27
N ASP A 37 1.53 -12.74 -1.27
CA ASP A 37 1.50 -13.42 -2.57
C ASP A 37 1.61 -14.94 -2.42
N GLU A 38 0.65 -15.51 -1.69
CA GLU A 38 0.53 -16.95 -1.40
C GLU A 38 1.68 -17.54 -0.56
N THR A 39 2.66 -16.73 -0.15
CA THR A 39 3.81 -17.18 0.62
C THR A 39 3.64 -16.88 2.11
N PRO A 40 3.70 -17.90 3.00
CA PRO A 40 3.65 -17.71 4.44
C PRO A 40 4.68 -16.71 4.94
N SER A 41 4.22 -15.75 5.74
CA SER A 41 5.05 -14.65 6.26
C SER A 41 4.70 -14.34 7.70
N SER A 42 5.68 -13.86 8.47
CA SER A 42 5.39 -13.32 9.80
C SER A 42 4.79 -11.92 9.69
N ILE A 43 3.89 -11.56 10.61
CA ILE A 43 3.34 -10.20 10.70
C ILE A 43 4.46 -9.14 10.79
N THR A 44 5.53 -9.46 11.52
CA THR A 44 6.69 -8.57 11.73
C THR A 44 7.54 -8.34 10.48
N GLU A 45 7.40 -9.20 9.46
CA GLU A 45 8.14 -9.09 8.21
C GLU A 45 7.36 -8.28 7.16
N VAL A 46 6.07 -8.05 7.40
CA VAL A 46 5.19 -7.45 6.39
C VAL A 46 5.65 -6.06 6.02
N LYS A 47 5.99 -5.22 7.00
CA LYS A 47 6.48 -3.87 6.71
C LYS A 47 7.70 -3.88 5.79
N GLN A 48 8.70 -4.71 6.07
CA GLN A 48 9.89 -4.78 5.23
C GLN A 48 9.55 -5.27 3.82
N LYS A 49 8.73 -6.32 3.70
CA LYS A 49 8.31 -6.84 2.40
C LYS A 49 7.47 -5.84 1.59
N VAL A 50 6.63 -5.04 2.25
CA VAL A 50 5.89 -3.95 1.61
C VAL A 50 6.85 -2.86 1.12
N LYS A 51 7.87 -2.49 1.91
CA LYS A 51 8.90 -1.54 1.46
C LYS A 51 9.63 -2.08 0.23
N ASP A 52 10.12 -3.32 0.29
CA ASP A 52 10.87 -3.96 -0.80
C ASP A 52 10.03 -4.07 -2.08
N PHE A 53 8.73 -4.31 -1.94
CA PHE A 53 7.79 -4.35 -3.05
C PHE A 53 7.58 -2.97 -3.69
N ILE A 54 7.43 -1.92 -2.87
CA ILE A 54 7.20 -0.55 -3.35
C ILE A 54 8.46 0.02 -4.02
N THR A 55 9.63 -0.16 -3.41
CA THR A 55 10.91 0.43 -3.86
C THR A 55 11.70 -0.45 -4.83
N ASN A 56 11.08 -1.48 -5.39
CA ASN A 56 11.72 -2.30 -6.40
C ASN A 56 12.11 -1.45 -7.61
N CYS A 57 13.28 -1.73 -8.21
CA CYS A 57 13.87 -0.95 -9.30
C CYS A 57 14.29 0.50 -8.99
N GLU A 58 14.20 0.99 -7.75
CA GLU A 58 14.72 2.31 -7.40
C GLU A 58 16.27 2.37 -7.48
N PRO A 59 16.86 3.57 -7.67
CA PRO A 59 18.31 3.73 -7.67
C PRO A 59 18.99 3.14 -6.42
N GLY A 60 19.75 2.06 -6.59
CA GLY A 60 20.42 1.35 -5.50
C GLY A 60 19.74 0.04 -5.08
N ASN A 61 18.57 -0.28 -5.64
CA ASN A 61 17.87 -1.54 -5.44
C ASN A 61 17.82 -2.34 -6.77
N PRO A 62 18.36 -3.57 -6.85
CA PRO A 62 18.28 -4.37 -8.07
C PRO A 62 16.83 -4.69 -8.44
N CYS A 63 16.48 -4.51 -9.71
CA CYS A 63 15.17 -4.91 -10.23
C CYS A 63 14.94 -6.42 -10.08
N VAL A 64 13.89 -6.78 -9.36
CA VAL A 64 13.36 -8.14 -9.28
C VAL A 64 12.13 -8.24 -10.19
N GLU A 65 12.10 -9.25 -11.07
CA GLU A 65 11.12 -9.38 -12.16
C GLU A 65 9.66 -9.48 -11.67
N ASN A 66 9.45 -10.00 -10.46
CA ASN A 66 8.13 -10.29 -9.87
C ASN A 66 7.65 -9.26 -8.83
N LEU A 67 8.29 -8.09 -8.70
CA LEU A 67 7.87 -7.00 -7.81
C LEU A 67 7.41 -5.77 -8.63
N SER A 68 6.84 -4.75 -7.98
CA SER A 68 6.34 -3.54 -8.65
C SER A 68 7.47 -2.83 -9.42
N GLU A 69 7.20 -2.33 -10.61
CA GLU A 69 8.22 -1.58 -11.37
C GLU A 69 8.41 -0.14 -10.89
N ASP A 70 7.37 0.42 -10.29
CA ASP A 70 7.31 1.81 -9.91
C ASP A 70 6.46 1.95 -8.63
N PRO A 71 6.89 2.75 -7.65
CA PRO A 71 6.12 3.02 -6.44
C PRO A 71 4.71 3.58 -6.74
N THR A 72 4.56 4.35 -7.82
CA THR A 72 3.28 4.94 -8.21
C THR A 72 2.31 3.91 -8.75
N ASP A 73 2.78 2.77 -9.26
CA ASP A 73 1.94 1.69 -9.75
C ASP A 73 1.61 0.64 -8.67
N ALA A 74 2.35 0.63 -7.56
CA ALA A 74 2.22 -0.35 -6.48
C ALA A 74 0.83 -0.29 -5.81
N ILE A 75 0.14 -1.42 -5.74
CA ILE A 75 -1.15 -1.59 -5.07
C ILE A 75 -1.03 -2.67 -4.01
N ILE A 76 -1.45 -2.36 -2.78
CA ILE A 76 -1.49 -3.30 -1.67
C ILE A 76 -2.93 -3.78 -1.50
N SER A 77 -3.22 -5.05 -1.78
CA SER A 77 -4.54 -5.65 -1.52
C SER A 77 -4.50 -6.42 -0.22
N ILE A 78 -5.35 -6.04 0.73
CA ILE A 78 -5.48 -6.71 2.03
C ILE A 78 -6.83 -7.41 2.05
N LYS A 79 -6.82 -8.72 2.28
CA LYS A 79 -8.03 -9.52 2.49
C LYS A 79 -7.89 -10.30 3.78
N THR A 80 -8.96 -10.34 4.56
CA THR A 80 -8.98 -11.07 5.82
C THR A 80 -10.16 -12.04 5.88
N ASP A 81 -10.01 -13.09 6.66
CA ASP A 81 -11.13 -13.95 7.03
C ASP A 81 -11.99 -13.26 8.11
N ARG A 82 -13.31 -13.48 8.11
CA ARG A 82 -14.24 -12.91 9.12
C ARG A 82 -13.90 -13.27 10.56
N GLN A 83 -13.26 -14.41 10.78
CA GLN A 83 -12.86 -14.88 12.09
C GLN A 83 -11.44 -14.42 12.47
N THR A 84 -10.77 -13.65 11.61
CA THR A 84 -9.45 -13.07 11.91
C THR A 84 -9.53 -12.29 13.22
N PRO A 85 -8.66 -12.59 14.20
CA PRO A 85 -8.63 -11.82 15.43
C PRO A 85 -8.38 -10.34 15.14
N TYR A 86 -9.21 -9.46 15.71
CA TYR A 86 -9.17 -8.03 15.40
C TYR A 86 -7.80 -7.38 15.62
N ASN A 87 -7.06 -7.81 16.64
CA ASN A 87 -5.70 -7.33 16.90
C ASN A 87 -4.72 -7.68 15.77
N ILE A 88 -4.87 -8.85 15.13
CA ILE A 88 -4.02 -9.23 13.99
C ILE A 88 -4.33 -8.35 12.79
N TYR A 89 -5.61 -8.05 12.54
CA TYR A 89 -6.02 -7.10 11.50
C TYR A 89 -5.43 -5.71 11.72
N ILE A 90 -5.50 -5.17 12.95
CA ILE A 90 -4.92 -3.86 13.26
C ILE A 90 -3.40 -3.86 13.12
N ASN A 91 -2.72 -4.88 13.67
CA ASN A 91 -1.27 -5.00 13.53
C ASN A 91 -0.86 -5.05 12.05
N MET A 92 -1.65 -5.71 11.20
CA MET A 92 -1.41 -5.73 9.75
C MET A 92 -1.47 -4.34 9.14
N LEU A 93 -2.55 -3.61 9.40
CA LEU A 93 -2.68 -2.24 8.92
C LEU A 93 -1.53 -1.35 9.40
N ASP A 94 -1.12 -1.50 10.66
CA ASP A 94 -0.02 -0.73 11.24
C ASP A 94 1.31 -1.01 10.54
N GLU A 95 1.62 -2.27 10.19
CA GLU A 95 2.85 -2.61 9.45
C GLU A 95 2.84 -2.03 8.02
N VAL A 96 1.71 -2.09 7.31
CA VAL A 96 1.58 -1.52 5.95
C VAL A 96 1.67 0.01 6.00
N ILE A 97 0.96 0.66 6.92
CA ILE A 97 1.02 2.12 7.09
C ILE A 97 2.41 2.55 7.55
N GLY A 98 3.03 1.77 8.44
CA GLY A 98 4.40 1.97 8.89
C GLY A 98 5.40 1.95 7.74
N ALA A 99 5.27 1.03 6.78
CA ALA A 99 6.11 0.98 5.58
C ALA A 99 6.09 2.31 4.81
N TYR A 100 4.90 2.81 4.48
CA TYR A 100 4.76 4.08 3.78
C TYR A 100 5.27 5.26 4.59
N ASN A 101 5.06 5.27 5.91
CA ASN A 101 5.55 6.34 6.77
C ASN A 101 7.09 6.38 6.78
N GLU A 102 7.76 5.22 6.85
CA GLU A 102 9.22 5.15 6.76
C GLU A 102 9.73 5.62 5.40
N LEU A 103 9.17 5.11 4.30
CA LEU A 103 9.59 5.51 2.95
C LEU A 103 9.46 7.02 2.72
N ARG A 104 8.34 7.61 3.14
CA ARG A 104 8.10 9.05 2.98
C ARG A 104 9.02 9.88 3.90
N ASP A 105 9.33 9.40 5.10
CA ASP A 105 10.26 10.07 6.02
C ASP A 105 11.70 10.04 5.49
N GLU A 106 12.14 8.89 4.97
CA GLU A 106 13.44 8.72 4.32
C GLU A 106 13.58 9.70 3.14
N GLU A 107 12.56 9.79 2.28
CA GLU A 107 12.54 10.69 1.12
C GLU A 107 12.53 12.17 1.51
N ALA A 108 11.71 12.55 2.50
CA ALA A 108 11.66 13.93 2.99
C ALA A 108 13.01 14.39 3.56
N ARG A 109 13.71 13.49 4.28
CA ARG A 109 15.06 13.78 4.78
C ARG A 109 16.07 13.90 3.65
N ALA A 110 15.99 13.03 2.64
CA ALA A 110 16.89 13.07 1.50
C ALA A 110 16.73 14.36 0.68
N LEU A 111 15.48 14.79 0.41
CA LEU A 111 15.18 15.95 -0.42
C LEU A 111 15.25 17.29 0.32
N TYR A 112 14.78 17.34 1.58
CA TYR A 112 14.52 18.59 2.30
C TYR A 112 15.25 18.68 3.65
N GLY A 113 15.88 17.60 4.12
CA GLY A 113 16.61 17.58 5.38
C GLY A 113 15.72 17.64 6.64
N VAL A 114 14.42 17.44 6.50
CA VAL A 114 13.43 17.46 7.60
C VAL A 114 12.60 16.18 7.61
N PRO A 115 12.08 15.74 8.76
CA PRO A 115 11.17 14.60 8.80
C PRO A 115 9.87 14.90 8.06
N PHE A 116 9.25 13.87 7.46
CA PHE A 116 8.05 14.03 6.64
C PHE A 116 6.88 14.62 7.44
N ASN A 117 6.76 14.24 8.71
CA ASN A 117 5.72 14.76 9.60
C ASN A 117 5.89 16.22 10.03
N ALA A 118 7.02 16.86 9.69
CA ALA A 118 7.22 18.30 9.89
C ALA A 118 6.80 19.13 8.66
N LEU A 119 6.46 18.47 7.54
CA LEU A 119 5.93 19.14 6.35
C LEU A 119 4.43 19.38 6.54
N GLU A 120 3.97 20.58 6.21
CA GLU A 120 2.55 20.91 6.19
C GLU A 120 1.84 20.10 5.09
N GLU A 121 0.70 19.49 5.40
CA GLU A 121 -0.02 18.64 4.43
C GLU A 121 -0.40 19.37 3.14
N THR A 122 -0.63 20.69 3.21
CA THR A 122 -0.98 21.53 2.05
C THR A 122 0.23 22.01 1.25
N SER A 123 1.46 21.76 1.73
CA SER A 123 2.69 22.17 1.05
C SER A 123 2.97 21.32 -0.18
N GLU A 124 3.61 21.92 -1.19
CA GLU A 124 4.06 21.20 -2.40
C GLU A 124 5.04 20.07 -2.06
N GLN A 125 5.90 20.27 -1.06
CA GLN A 125 6.87 19.28 -0.58
C GLN A 125 6.17 18.01 -0.06
N TYR A 126 5.14 18.18 0.78
CA TYR A 126 4.34 17.06 1.27
C TYR A 126 3.61 16.36 0.12
N GLN A 127 2.95 17.14 -0.75
CA GLN A 127 2.12 16.62 -1.83
C GLN A 127 2.94 15.81 -2.84
N SER A 128 4.11 16.32 -3.24
CA SER A 128 5.05 15.64 -4.12
C SER A 128 5.41 14.25 -3.58
N ILE A 129 5.87 14.16 -2.32
CA ILE A 129 6.23 12.88 -1.71
C ILE A 129 5.00 11.97 -1.54
N ALA A 130 3.87 12.51 -1.08
CA ALA A 130 2.71 11.72 -0.69
C ALA A 130 1.84 11.22 -1.85
N LYS A 131 1.87 11.91 -3.00
CA LYS A 131 1.01 11.61 -4.15
C LYS A 131 1.80 11.23 -5.39
N ASP A 132 2.97 11.83 -5.59
CA ASP A 132 3.71 11.67 -6.83
C ASP A 132 4.87 10.68 -6.69
N VAL A 133 5.51 10.61 -5.51
CA VAL A 133 6.57 9.63 -5.23
C VAL A 133 5.99 8.34 -4.63
N TYR A 134 5.37 8.42 -3.45
CA TYR A 134 4.84 7.25 -2.74
C TYR A 134 3.34 7.34 -2.49
N PRO A 135 2.48 7.32 -3.53
CA PRO A 135 1.05 7.29 -3.35
C PRO A 135 0.61 6.03 -2.59
N LYS A 136 -0.22 6.20 -1.56
CA LYS A 136 -0.80 5.07 -0.82
C LYS A 136 -2.00 4.51 -1.56
N LYS A 137 -1.82 3.41 -2.30
CA LYS A 137 -2.90 2.67 -2.97
C LYS A 137 -3.16 1.36 -2.22
N ILE A 138 -4.05 1.42 -1.23
CA ILE A 138 -4.42 0.28 -0.40
C ILE A 138 -5.88 -0.08 -0.69
N SER A 139 -6.12 -1.32 -1.11
CA SER A 139 -7.45 -1.89 -1.29
C SER A 139 -7.71 -2.89 -0.17
N ILE A 140 -8.74 -2.65 0.64
CA ILE A 140 -9.13 -3.55 1.72
C ILE A 140 -10.45 -4.19 1.31
N ALA A 141 -10.46 -5.52 1.17
CA ALA A 141 -11.69 -6.26 0.99
C ALA A 141 -12.34 -6.50 2.36
N GLU A 142 -13.67 -6.39 2.41
CA GLU A 142 -14.41 -6.85 3.58
C GLU A 142 -14.14 -8.34 3.81
N PRO A 143 -14.19 -8.82 5.07
CA PRO A 143 -13.82 -10.19 5.34
C PRO A 143 -14.82 -11.16 4.69
N ASP A 144 -14.32 -12.10 3.90
CA ASP A 144 -15.14 -12.94 3.00
C ASP A 144 -16.18 -13.75 3.79
N GLU A 145 -17.41 -13.84 3.28
CA GLU A 145 -18.42 -14.75 3.82
C GLU A 145 -17.96 -16.17 3.47
N GLY A 146 -17.13 -16.76 4.33
CA GLY A 146 -16.60 -18.11 4.12
C GLY A 146 -17.71 -19.05 3.65
N ASN A 147 -17.67 -19.42 2.37
CA ASN A 147 -18.67 -20.30 1.80
C ASN A 147 -18.60 -21.63 2.56
N SER A 148 -19.76 -22.03 3.07
CA SER A 148 -20.02 -23.28 3.79
C SER A 148 -19.69 -24.53 2.98
#